data_AF-A0A7S8FCC9-F1
#
_entry.id   AF-A0A7S8FCC9-F1
#
_cell.length_a   1.000
_cell.length_b   1.000
_cell.length_c   1.000
_cell.angle_alpha   90.00
_cell.angle_beta   90.00
_cell.angle_gamma   90.00
#
_symmetry.space_group_name_H-M   'P 1'
#
loop_
_entity.id
_entity.type
_entity.pdbx_description
1 polymer ?
#
loop_
_entity_poly.entity_id
_entity_poly.type
_entity_poly.pdbx_seq_one_letter_code
_entity_poly.pdbx_strand_id
1 'polypeptide(L)'
;MGFFQRLKDDLRNGIATLRLGTVHAAGRALEEAELLRLRLELRKLEQQLSDLYKDIGERAVDMKERGETAERVVYDAEIVRLVKQVDGLKDSQKKLEAEMNQIRNEQ
;
A
#
# COMPACT_ATOMS: atom_id res chain seq x y z
N MET A 1 31.55 35.80 -34.08
CA MET A 1 30.83 34.84 -33.20
C MET A 1 31.69 33.59 -33.01
N GLY A 2 32.51 33.57 -31.96
CA GLY A 2 33.66 32.66 -31.80
C GLY A 2 33.28 31.23 -31.40
N PHE A 3 34.03 30.26 -31.93
CA PHE A 3 33.95 28.83 -31.63
C PHE A 3 34.00 28.54 -30.12
N PHE A 4 34.84 29.27 -29.37
CA PHE A 4 34.96 29.15 -27.92
C PHE A 4 33.67 29.53 -27.15
N GLN A 5 32.90 30.48 -27.66
CA GLN A 5 31.63 30.88 -27.05
C GLN A 5 30.58 29.76 -27.22
N ARG A 6 30.52 29.16 -28.41
CA ARG A 6 29.67 28.00 -28.69
C ARG A 6 30.03 26.81 -27.80
N LEU A 7 31.33 26.50 -27.68
CA LEU A 7 31.80 25.40 -26.84
C LEU A 7 31.43 25.58 -25.35
N LYS A 8 31.51 26.82 -24.85
CA LYS A 8 31.12 27.18 -23.48
C LYS A 8 29.61 27.05 -23.28
N ASP A 9 28.82 27.49 -24.25
CA ASP A 9 27.36 27.42 -24.20
C ASP A 9 26.89 25.96 -24.27
N ASP A 10 27.49 25.13 -25.13
CA ASP A 10 27.19 23.70 -25.25
C ASP A 10 27.54 22.93 -23.96
N LEU A 11 28.68 23.22 -23.33
CA LEU A 11 29.03 22.66 -22.02
C LEU A 11 28.02 23.03 -20.93
N ARG A 12 27.62 24.31 -20.89
CA ARG A 12 26.63 24.80 -19.91
C ARG A 12 25.27 24.11 -20.10
N ASN A 13 24.85 23.95 -21.36
CA ASN A 13 23.62 23.25 -21.71
C ASN A 13 23.71 21.77 -21.38
N GLY A 14 24.84 21.11 -21.66
CA GLY A 14 25.08 19.72 -21.31
C GLY A 14 25.00 19.46 -19.81
N ILE A 15 25.62 20.31 -18.99
CA ILE A 15 25.54 20.22 -17.52
C ILE A 15 24.10 20.45 -17.03
N ALA A 16 23.39 21.43 -17.60
CA ALA A 16 22.00 21.70 -17.23
C ALA A 16 21.09 20.50 -17.55
N THR A 17 21.25 19.88 -18.72
CA THR A 17 20.52 18.67 -19.13
C THR A 17 20.86 17.49 -18.24
N LEU A 18 22.13 17.27 -17.91
CA LEU A 18 22.54 16.22 -16.97
C LEU A 18 21.89 16.43 -15.60
N ARG A 19 21.90 17.66 -15.08
CA ARG A 19 21.25 17.98 -13.81
C ARG A 19 19.75 17.70 -13.86
N LEU A 20 19.06 18.13 -14.91
CA LEU A 20 17.63 17.85 -15.09
C LEU A 20 17.36 16.34 -15.16
N GLY A 21 18.17 15.59 -15.90
CA GLY A 21 18.09 14.13 -15.98
C GLY A 21 18.29 13.46 -14.62
N THR A 22 19.26 13.92 -13.82
CA THR A 22 19.48 13.38 -12.47
C THR A 22 18.33 13.68 -11.52
N VAL A 23 17.75 14.88 -11.60
CA VAL A 23 16.57 15.26 -10.79
C VAL A 23 15.36 14.41 -11.18
N HIS A 24 15.14 14.21 -12.48
CA HIS A 24 14.05 13.37 -12.97
C HIS A 24 14.21 11.90 -12.54
N ALA A 25 15.41 11.33 -12.69
CA ALA A 25 15.70 9.97 -12.26
C ALA A 25 15.54 9.79 -10.74
N ALA A 26 15.98 10.77 -9.95
CA ALA A 26 15.79 10.76 -8.50
C ALA A 26 14.30 10.83 -8.13
N GLY A 27 13.51 11.66 -8.83
CA GLY A 27 12.05 11.73 -8.64
C GLY A 27 11.37 10.38 -8.89
N ARG A 28 11.67 9.74 -10.02
CA ARG A 28 11.14 8.40 -10.36
C ARG A 28 11.51 7.34 -9.33
N ALA A 29 12.77 7.34 -8.86
CA ALA A 29 13.21 6.39 -7.86
C ALA A 29 12.48 6.58 -6.51
N LEU A 30 12.16 7.82 -6.13
CA LEU A 30 11.37 8.12 -4.94
C LEU A 30 9.92 7.63 -5.07
N GLU A 31 9.28 7.87 -6.21
CA GLU A 31 7.92 7.38 -6.51
C GLU A 31 7.85 5.84 -6.45
N GLU A 32 8.83 5.15 -7.06
CA GLU A 32 8.92 3.69 -7.01
C GLU A 32 9.14 3.17 -5.59
N ALA A 33 9.99 3.84 -4.80
CA ALA A 33 10.22 3.49 -3.40
C ALA A 33 8.94 3.68 -2.56
N GLU A 34 8.18 4.74 -2.81
CA GLU A 34 6.89 4.97 -2.15
C GLU A 34 5.87 3.90 -2.52
N LEU A 35 5.75 3.52 -3.79
CA LEU A 35 4.90 2.41 -4.23
C LEU A 35 5.30 1.08 -3.56
N LEU A 36 6.60 0.82 -3.42
CA LEU A 36 7.09 -0.38 -2.72
C LEU A 36 6.72 -0.36 -1.22
N ARG A 37 6.82 0.81 -0.57
CA ARG A 37 6.38 0.99 0.82
C ARG A 37 4.89 0.69 0.97
N LEU A 38 4.04 1.27 0.12
CA LEU A 38 2.59 1.05 0.14
C LEU A 38 2.23 -0.42 -0.11
N ARG A 39 2.91 -1.09 -1.06
CA ARG A 39 2.73 -2.54 -1.29
C ARG A 39 3.08 -3.38 -0.07
N LEU A 40 4.12 -3.00 0.67
CA LEU A 40 4.49 -3.69 1.90
C LEU A 40 3.44 -3.49 3.00
N GLU A 41 2.92 -2.27 3.14
CA GLU A 41 1.83 -1.96 4.08
C GLU A 41 0.56 -2.74 3.73
N LEU A 42 0.20 -2.83 2.44
CA LEU A 42 -0.92 -3.64 1.96
C LEU A 42 -0.76 -5.13 2.33
N ARG A 43 0.42 -5.73 2.10
CA ARG A 43 0.68 -7.12 2.48
C ARG A 43 0.56 -7.37 3.99
N LYS A 44 0.94 -6.39 4.81
CA LYS A 44 0.76 -6.49 6.27
C LYS A 44 -0.71 -6.49 6.65
N LEU A 45 -1.53 -5.64 6.01
CA LEU A 45 -2.98 -5.65 6.24
C LEU A 45 -3.62 -6.97 5.77
N GLU A 46 -3.20 -7.51 4.63
CA GLU A 46 -3.67 -8.80 4.13
C GLU A 46 -3.35 -9.94 5.11
N GLN A 47 -2.15 -9.93 5.70
CA GLN A 47 -1.78 -10.89 6.74
C GLN A 47 -2.67 -10.75 7.98
N GLN A 48 -2.87 -9.52 8.47
CA GLN A 48 -3.73 -9.26 9.63
C GLN A 48 -5.19 -9.69 9.37
N LEU A 49 -5.71 -9.46 8.16
CA LEU A 49 -7.02 -9.93 7.74
C LEU A 49 -7.10 -11.46 7.74
N SER A 50 -6.08 -12.13 7.20
CA SER A 50 -5.99 -13.60 7.22
C SER A 50 -6.03 -14.14 8.64
N ASP A 51 -5.28 -13.53 9.55
CA ASP A 51 -5.23 -13.95 10.96
C ASP A 51 -6.59 -13.76 11.63
N LEU A 52 -7.26 -12.62 11.43
CA LEU A 52 -8.61 -12.39 11.97
C LEU A 52 -9.65 -13.38 11.43
N TYR A 53 -9.60 -13.71 10.13
CA TYR A 53 -10.52 -14.70 9.57
C TYR A 53 -10.30 -16.08 10.18
N LYS A 54 -9.04 -16.44 10.44
CA LYS A 54 -8.70 -17.68 11.13
C LYS A 54 -9.25 -17.67 12.56
N ASP A 55 -9.03 -16.60 13.33
CA ASP A 55 -9.51 -16.48 14.71
C ASP A 55 -11.04 -16.56 14.80
N ILE A 56 -11.75 -15.90 13.88
CA ILE A 56 -13.22 -15.98 13.77
C ILE A 56 -13.66 -17.42 13.47
N GLY A 57 -12.99 -18.07 12.52
CA GLY A 57 -13.29 -19.44 12.11
C GLY A 57 -13.07 -20.45 13.23
N GLU A 58 -11.92 -20.39 13.91
CA GLU A 58 -11.59 -21.22 15.05
C GLU A 58 -12.63 -21.07 16.16
N ARG A 59 -12.99 -19.83 16.50
CA ARG A 59 -14.02 -19.58 17.52
C ARG A 59 -15.40 -20.10 17.13
N ALA A 60 -15.79 -19.93 15.86
CA ALA A 60 -17.07 -20.44 15.38
C ALA A 60 -17.12 -21.98 15.42
N VAL A 61 -16.01 -22.65 15.11
CA VAL A 61 -15.88 -24.11 15.21
C VAL A 61 -15.95 -24.55 16.67
N ASP A 62 -15.19 -23.93 17.57
CA ASP A 62 -15.20 -24.22 19.01
C ASP A 62 -16.62 -24.12 19.61
N MET A 63 -17.37 -23.10 19.24
CA MET A 63 -18.75 -22.92 19.68
C MET A 63 -19.66 -24.02 19.15
N LYS A 64 -19.53 -24.37 17.86
CA LYS A 64 -20.28 -25.45 17.25
C LYS A 64 -19.98 -26.80 17.92
N GLU A 65 -18.72 -27.07 18.24
CA GLU A 65 -18.30 -28.29 18.96
C GLU A 65 -18.90 -28.39 20.37
N ARG A 66 -19.18 -27.25 21.00
CA ARG A 66 -19.93 -27.18 22.27
C ARG A 66 -21.44 -27.33 22.12
N GLY A 67 -21.94 -27.51 20.89
CA GLY A 67 -23.36 -27.67 20.58
C GLY A 67 -24.13 -26.35 20.45
N GLU A 68 -23.44 -25.21 20.38
CA GLU A 68 -24.09 -23.91 20.17
C GLU A 68 -24.73 -23.82 18.79
N THR A 69 -25.86 -23.12 18.69
CA THR A 69 -26.55 -22.92 17.41
C THR A 69 -25.80 -21.90 16.56
N ALA A 70 -25.99 -21.97 15.24
CA ALA A 70 -25.42 -20.99 14.31
C ALA A 70 -25.86 -19.54 14.64
N GLU A 71 -27.09 -19.37 15.11
CA GLU A 71 -27.59 -18.07 15.57
C GLU A 71 -26.77 -17.54 16.75
N ARG A 72 -26.43 -18.42 17.71
CA ARG A 72 -25.62 -18.03 18.86
C ARG A 72 -24.20 -17.66 18.49
N VAL A 73 -23.61 -18.32 17.49
CA VAL A 73 -22.29 -17.99 16.93
C VAL A 73 -22.30 -16.60 16.30
N VAL A 74 -23.31 -16.26 15.51
CA VAL A 74 -23.41 -14.95 14.84
C VAL A 74 -23.52 -13.80 15.84
N TYR A 75 -24.21 -14.01 16.96
CA TYR A 75 -24.37 -13.02 18.02
C TYR A 75 -23.30 -13.10 19.13
N ASP A 76 -22.27 -13.95 18.97
CA ASP A 76 -21.16 -13.99 19.92
C ASP A 76 -20.42 -12.64 19.92
N ALA A 77 -20.24 -12.07 21.11
CA ALA A 77 -19.70 -10.72 21.26
C ALA A 77 -18.29 -10.58 20.71
N GLU A 78 -17.47 -11.64 20.81
CA GLU A 78 -16.09 -11.61 20.31
C GLU A 78 -16.06 -11.81 18.80
N ILE A 79 -16.89 -12.70 18.23
CA ILE A 79 -17.04 -12.80 16.76
C ILE A 79 -17.47 -11.46 16.18
N VAL A 80 -18.49 -10.81 16.77
CA VAL A 80 -18.94 -9.47 16.35
C VAL A 80 -17.81 -8.44 16.45
N ARG A 81 -16.99 -8.49 17.50
CA ARG A 81 -15.84 -7.60 17.67
C ARG A 81 -14.76 -7.85 16.61
N LEU A 82 -14.43 -9.10 16.32
CA LEU A 82 -13.43 -9.47 15.31
C LEU A 82 -13.91 -9.07 13.91
N VAL A 83 -15.19 -9.25 13.59
CA VAL A 83 -15.78 -8.79 12.33
C VAL A 83 -15.67 -7.28 12.18
N LYS A 84 -15.93 -6.50 13.24
CA LYS A 84 -15.70 -5.04 13.20
C LYS A 84 -14.24 -4.67 12.95
N GLN A 85 -13.29 -5.45 13.45
CA GLN A 85 -11.86 -5.24 13.14
C GLN A 85 -11.56 -5.54 11.68
N VAL A 86 -12.14 -6.62 11.12
CA VAL A 86 -12.06 -6.93 9.68
C VAL A 86 -12.57 -5.77 8.83
N ASP A 87 -13.71 -5.17 9.19
CA ASP A 87 -14.26 -4.03 8.46
C ASP A 87 -13.30 -2.82 8.49
N GLY A 88 -12.73 -2.50 9.65
CA GLY A 88 -11.74 -1.42 9.78
C GLY A 88 -10.46 -1.67 8.97
N LEU A 89 -9.98 -2.92 8.92
CA LEU A 89 -8.82 -3.28 8.09
C LEU A 89 -9.14 -3.22 6.59
N LYS A 90 -10.34 -3.63 6.17
CA LYS A 90 -10.79 -3.50 4.77
C LYS A 90 -10.88 -2.05 4.32
N ASP A 91 -11.33 -1.15 5.18
CA ASP A 91 -11.36 0.28 4.87
C ASP A 91 -9.94 0.85 4.76
N SER A 92 -9.01 0.38 5.59
CA SER A 92 -7.59 0.75 5.49
C SER A 92 -6.95 0.22 4.20
N GLN A 93 -7.26 -1.03 3.82
CA GLN A 93 -6.84 -1.63 2.55
C GLN A 93 -7.29 -0.80 1.35
N LYS A 94 -8.58 -0.43 1.29
CA LYS A 94 -9.14 0.41 0.22
C LYS A 94 -8.44 1.77 0.12
N LYS A 95 -8.09 2.38 1.25
CA LYS A 95 -7.36 3.66 1.27
C LYS A 95 -5.97 3.51 0.67
N LEU A 96 -5.21 2.49 1.07
CA LEU A 96 -3.88 2.22 0.50
C LEU A 96 -3.95 1.90 -1.00
N GLU A 97 -4.93 1.12 -1.44
CA GLU A 97 -5.16 0.85 -2.86
C GLU A 97 -5.47 2.13 -3.65
N ALA A 98 -6.26 3.04 -3.07
CA ALA A 98 -6.54 4.34 -3.67
C ALA A 98 -5.28 5.21 -3.78
N GLU A 99 -4.46 5.28 -2.73
CA GLU A 99 -3.17 6.00 -2.73
C GLU A 99 -2.21 5.44 -3.78
N MET A 100 -2.09 4.11 -3.87
CA MET A 100 -1.27 3.46 -4.90
C MET A 100 -1.76 3.78 -6.33
N ASN A 101 -3.08 3.83 -6.53
CA ASN A 101 -3.67 4.18 -7.82
C ASN A 101 -3.45 5.66 -8.16
N GLN A 102 -3.45 6.56 -7.18
CA GLN A 102 -3.11 7.98 -7.38
C GLN A 102 -1.67 8.13 -7.88
N ILE A 103 -0.70 7.54 -7.19
CA ILE A 103 0.72 7.59 -7.60
C ILE A 103 0.90 7.01 -9.00
N ARG A 104 0.21 5.90 -9.33
CA ARG A 104 0.31 5.30 -10.66
C ARG A 104 -0.31 6.18 -11.76
N ASN A 105 -1.36 6.93 -11.46
CA ASN A 105 -2.04 7.80 -12.42
C ASN A 105 -1.39 9.18 -12.56
N GLU A 106 -0.49 9.55 -11.64
CA GLU A 106 0.35 10.75 -11.72
C GLU A 106 1.61 10.54 -12.59
N GLN A 107 1.90 9.29 -12.99
CA GLN A 107 2.96 8.90 -13.94
C GLN A 107 2.53 9.00 -15.40
#